data_AF-A0A5D0RS37-F1
#
_entry.id   AF-A0A5D0RS37-F1
#
_cell.length_a   1.000
_cell.length_b   1.000
_cell.length_c   1.000
_cell.angle_alpha   90.00
_cell.angle_beta   90.00
_cell.angle_gamma   90.00
#
_symmetry.space_group_name_H-M   'P 1'
#
loop_
_entity.id
_entity.type
_entity.pdbx_description
1 polymer ?
#
loop_
_entity_poly.entity_id
_entity_poly.type
_entity_poly.pdbx_seq_one_letter_code
_entity_poly.pdbx_strand_id
1 'polypeptide(L)'
;MANAIKGEVAVTVAGKVWILLMDFNAMCAFEEETKLKVTEFMDKMENDGEMSAIHIRDFIWCMLLERQPGATKKDAGRLLSEDPDALTRALGAAFPDAEADTEDTPGEAKAAQG
;
A
#
# COMPACT_ATOMS: atom_id res chain seq x y z
N MET A 1 -8.61 -21.02 12.45
CA MET A 1 -7.77 -20.13 13.30
C MET A 1 -7.17 -19.09 12.37
N ALA A 2 -7.84 -17.95 12.24
CA ALA A 2 -7.50 -16.90 11.28
C ALA A 2 -7.32 -15.61 12.08
N ASN A 3 -6.14 -15.43 12.67
CA ASN A 3 -5.75 -14.11 13.14
C ASN A 3 -5.33 -13.34 11.89
N ALA A 4 -6.32 -12.76 11.22
CA ALA A 4 -6.12 -11.60 10.36
C ALA A 4 -5.50 -10.51 11.25
N ILE A 5 -4.18 -10.53 11.40
CA ILE A 5 -3.44 -9.39 11.95
C ILE A 5 -3.45 -8.32 10.84
N LYS A 6 -4.62 -7.72 10.74
CA LYS A 6 -5.07 -6.45 10.16
C LYS A 6 -3.95 -5.63 9.51
N GLY A 7 -3.64 -5.86 8.23
CA GLY A 7 -2.80 -4.95 7.45
C GLY A 7 -1.36 -4.81 7.91
N GLU A 8 -0.79 -5.79 8.62
CA GLU A 8 0.61 -5.77 9.04
C GLU A 8 1.51 -6.46 8.01
N VAL A 9 2.50 -5.75 7.47
CA VAL A 9 3.49 -6.28 6.51
C VAL A 9 4.90 -5.93 6.96
N ALA A 10 5.78 -6.94 7.01
CA ALA A 10 7.20 -6.74 7.27
C ALA A 10 7.96 -6.50 5.95
N VAL A 11 8.74 -5.44 5.91
CA VAL A 11 9.58 -5.04 4.77
C VAL A 11 11.03 -4.91 5.24
N THR A 12 11.96 -5.54 4.52
CA THR A 12 13.39 -5.49 4.89
C THR A 12 14.15 -4.58 3.94
N VAL A 13 14.74 -3.52 4.49
CA VAL A 13 15.49 -2.51 3.73
C VAL A 13 16.84 -2.28 4.38
N ALA A 14 17.93 -2.41 3.61
CA ALA A 14 19.30 -2.24 4.10
C ALA A 14 19.61 -3.02 5.39
N GLY A 15 19.10 -4.26 5.50
CA GLY A 15 19.29 -5.12 6.67
C GLY A 15 18.47 -4.76 7.90
N LYS A 16 17.58 -3.76 7.81
CA LYS A 16 16.62 -3.39 8.85
C LYS A 16 15.21 -3.85 8.47
N VAL A 17 14.52 -4.47 9.41
CA VAL A 17 13.10 -4.82 9.26
C VAL A 17 12.25 -3.62 9.69
N TRP A 18 11.34 -3.23 8.81
CA TRP A 18 10.30 -2.22 9.01
C TRP A 18 8.95 -2.91 9.01
N ILE A 19 8.02 -2.43 9.84
CA ILE A 19 6.68 -3.01 9.93
C ILE A 19 5.70 -1.93 9.47
N LEU A 20 5.07 -2.16 8.33
CA LEU A 20 3.94 -1.38 7.87
C LEU A 20 2.69 -1.92 8.55
N LEU A 21 1.93 -1.04 9.21
CA LEU A 21 0.64 -1.39 9.79
C LEU A 21 -0.43 -0.47 9.21
N MET A 22 -1.33 -1.06 8.42
CA MET A 22 -2.53 -0.36 7.98
C MET A 22 -3.66 -0.58 9.00
N ASP A 23 -3.79 0.36 9.93
CA ASP A 23 -4.88 0.41 10.91
C ASP A 23 -5.62 1.76 10.87
N PHE A 24 -6.58 1.94 11.78
CA PHE A 24 -7.34 3.19 11.85
C PHE A 24 -6.48 4.40 12.19
N ASN A 25 -5.42 4.25 12.97
CA ASN A 25 -4.55 5.36 13.33
C ASN A 25 -3.71 5.80 12.13
N ALA A 26 -3.18 4.85 11.36
CA ALA A 26 -2.49 5.14 10.11
C ALA A 26 -3.41 5.87 9.11
N MET A 27 -4.69 5.46 9.03
CA MET A 27 -5.68 6.16 8.23
C MET A 27 -5.92 7.60 8.70
N CYS A 28 -6.19 7.81 10.00
CA CYS A 28 -6.37 9.15 10.55
C CYS A 28 -5.13 10.05 10.36
N ALA A 29 -3.93 9.52 10.63
CA ALA A 29 -2.69 10.26 10.46
C ALA A 29 -2.49 10.73 9.01
N PHE A 30 -2.87 9.91 8.03
CA PHE A 30 -2.81 10.27 6.63
C PHE A 30 -3.79 11.41 6.27
N GLU A 31 -5.03 11.34 6.75
CA GLU A 31 -6.01 12.40 6.52
C GLU A 31 -5.59 13.71 7.18
N GLU A 32 -5.02 13.63 8.38
CA GLU A 32 -4.50 14.79 9.10
C GLU A 32 -3.34 15.45 8.35
N GLU A 33 -2.42 14.65 7.80
CA GLU A 33 -1.23 15.12 7.08
C GLU A 33 -1.59 15.72 5.71
N THR A 34 -2.41 15.02 4.93
CA THR A 34 -2.66 15.37 3.51
C THR A 34 -3.94 16.15 3.29
N LYS A 35 -4.85 16.16 4.25
CA LYS A 35 -6.24 16.66 4.14
C LYS A 35 -7.08 15.94 3.08
N LEU A 36 -6.63 14.76 2.63
CA LEU A 36 -7.36 13.87 1.75
C LEU A 36 -7.97 12.73 2.54
N LYS A 37 -9.17 12.29 2.16
CA LYS A 37 -9.74 11.08 2.74
C LYS A 37 -8.98 9.86 2.24
N VAL A 38 -8.80 8.87 3.11
CA VAL A 38 -8.14 7.61 2.70
C VAL A 38 -8.91 6.91 1.58
N THR A 39 -10.25 6.91 1.63
CA THR A 39 -11.08 6.29 0.59
C THR A 39 -10.87 6.93 -0.78
N GLU A 40 -10.85 8.27 -0.84
CA GLU A 40 -10.59 9.01 -2.08
C GLU A 40 -9.17 8.78 -2.61
N PHE A 41 -8.22 8.54 -1.71
CA PHE A 41 -6.86 8.18 -2.07
C PHE A 41 -6.82 6.78 -2.69
N MET A 42 -7.45 5.77 -2.07
CA MET A 42 -7.50 4.40 -2.61
C MET A 42 -8.19 4.36 -3.97
N ASP A 43 -9.33 5.02 -4.13
CA ASP A 43 -10.08 5.07 -5.38
C ASP A 43 -9.20 5.61 -6.53
N LYS A 44 -8.38 6.63 -6.25
CA LYS A 44 -7.43 7.20 -7.23
C LYS A 44 -6.26 6.26 -7.54
N MET A 45 -5.86 5.43 -6.58
CA MET A 45 -4.79 4.45 -6.78
C MET A 45 -5.23 3.37 -7.78
N GLU A 46 -6.48 2.94 -7.68
CA GLU A 46 -7.06 1.87 -8.51
C GLU A 46 -7.46 2.37 -9.91
N ASN A 47 -8.07 3.57 -10.01
CA ASN A 47 -8.75 3.97 -11.24
C ASN A 47 -7.96 4.93 -12.14
N ASP A 48 -7.17 5.84 -11.56
CA ASP A 48 -6.65 6.99 -12.31
C ASP A 48 -5.15 6.90 -12.62
N GLY A 49 -4.38 6.05 -11.90
CA GLY A 49 -2.92 5.94 -12.08
C GLY A 49 -2.10 7.22 -11.81
N GLU A 50 -2.76 8.37 -11.64
CA GLU A 50 -2.18 9.69 -11.41
C GLU A 50 -2.05 10.00 -9.91
N MET A 51 -1.38 9.10 -9.19
CA MET A 51 -1.13 9.34 -7.78
C MET A 51 0.18 10.10 -7.56
N SER A 52 0.11 11.18 -6.79
CA SER A 52 1.29 11.92 -6.37
C SER A 52 2.20 11.02 -5.53
N ALA A 53 3.47 10.90 -5.93
CA ALA A 53 4.51 10.19 -5.18
C ALA A 53 4.67 10.74 -3.75
N ILE A 54 4.30 12.01 -3.51
CA ILE A 54 4.28 12.60 -2.17
C ILE A 54 3.21 11.93 -1.31
N HIS A 55 2.01 11.70 -1.85
CA HIS A 55 0.93 11.05 -1.10
C HIS A 55 1.24 9.57 -0.83
N ILE A 56 1.81 8.84 -1.80
CA ILE A 56 2.25 7.45 -1.60
C ILE A 56 3.27 7.37 -0.46
N ARG A 57 4.28 8.25 -0.48
CA ARG A 57 5.29 8.32 0.58
C ARG A 57 4.70 8.68 1.94
N ASP A 58 3.79 9.65 1.96
CA ASP A 58 3.16 10.10 3.20
C ASP A 58 2.25 9.01 3.79
N PHE A 59 1.62 8.20 2.94
CA PHE A 59 0.81 7.06 3.36
C PHE A 59 1.66 5.93 3.96
N ILE A 60 2.75 5.54 3.31
CA ILE A 60 3.74 4.60 3.87
C ILE A 60 4.31 5.11 5.19
N TRP A 61 4.62 6.40 5.28
CA TRP A 61 5.11 6.99 6.52
C TRP A 61 4.08 6.85 7.66
N CYS A 62 2.81 7.13 7.40
CA CYS A 62 1.75 6.97 8.39
C CYS A 62 1.62 5.51 8.89
N MET A 63 1.74 4.53 7.99
CA MET A 63 1.74 3.11 8.35
C MET A 63 2.94 2.68 9.22
N LEU A 64 4.08 3.38 9.12
CA LEU A 64 5.25 3.08 9.95
C LEU A 64 5.12 3.62 11.38
N LEU A 65 4.37 4.70 11.60
CA LEU A 65 4.41 5.45 12.86
C LEU A 65 3.98 4.62 14.08
N GLU A 66 3.03 3.71 13.92
CA GLU A 66 2.56 2.85 15.02
C GLU A 66 3.63 1.90 15.54
N ARG A 67 4.44 1.32 14.64
CA ARG A 67 5.48 0.35 14.99
C ARG A 67 6.86 0.99 15.09
N GLN A 68 7.05 2.15 14.49
CA GLN A 68 8.26 2.95 14.49
C GLN A 68 7.91 4.45 14.65
N PRO A 69 7.60 4.94 15.86
CA PRO A 69 7.24 6.34 16.09
C PRO A 69 8.31 7.38 15.67
N GLY A 70 9.56 6.94 15.53
CA GLY A 70 10.67 7.76 15.03
C GLY A 70 10.91 7.69 13.53
N ALA A 71 10.06 6.99 12.76
CA ALA A 71 10.19 6.90 11.32
C ALA A 71 9.96 8.26 10.67
N THR A 72 10.76 8.57 9.65
CA THR A 72 10.67 9.81 8.88
C THR A 72 10.05 9.56 7.51
N LYS A 73 9.52 10.60 6.87
CA LYS A 73 9.11 10.54 5.46
C LYS A 73 10.26 10.09 4.53
N LYS A 74 11.52 10.36 4.89
CA LYS A 74 12.68 9.86 4.15
C LYS A 74 12.87 8.35 4.30
N ASP A 75 12.52 7.78 5.46
CA ASP A 75 12.54 6.33 5.65
C ASP A 75 11.48 5.65 4.77
N ALA A 76 10.27 6.21 4.74
CA ALA A 76 9.21 5.77 3.82
C ALA A 76 9.64 5.84 2.35
N GLY A 77 10.27 6.94 1.93
CA GLY A 77 10.79 7.09 0.57
C GLY A 77 11.90 6.09 0.23
N ARG A 78 12.79 5.78 1.19
CA ARG A 78 13.81 4.74 1.02
C ARG A 78 13.18 3.36 0.90
N LEU A 79 12.18 3.07 1.72
CA LEU A 79 11.44 1.82 1.65
C LEU A 79 10.79 1.63 0.29
N LEU A 80 10.08 2.64 -0.22
CA LEU A 80 9.48 2.62 -1.55
C LEU A 80 10.50 2.52 -2.70
N SER A 81 11.71 3.04 -2.51
CA SER A 81 12.77 2.97 -3.53
C SER A 81 13.40 1.57 -3.63
N GLU A 82 13.45 0.86 -2.50
CA GLU A 82 14.04 -0.48 -2.38
C GLU A 82 12.99 -1.58 -2.60
N ASP A 83 11.74 -1.29 -2.28
CA ASP A 83 10.59 -2.19 -2.37
C ASP A 83 9.34 -1.42 -2.85
N PRO A 84 9.20 -1.20 -4.17
CA PRO A 84 8.08 -0.45 -4.73
C PRO A 84 6.70 -1.09 -4.46
N ASP A 85 6.67 -2.41 -4.31
CA ASP A 85 5.44 -3.20 -4.12
C ASP A 85 5.00 -3.30 -2.65
N ALA A 86 5.75 -2.68 -1.73
CA ALA A 86 5.44 -2.69 -0.30
C ALA A 86 4.06 -2.10 0.00
N LEU A 87 3.63 -1.06 -0.73
CA LEU A 87 2.30 -0.46 -0.57
C LEU A 87 1.20 -1.45 -0.97
N THR A 88 1.28 -2.02 -2.17
CA THR A 88 0.27 -2.96 -2.68
C THR A 88 0.10 -4.17 -1.74
N ARG A 89 1.21 -4.72 -1.22
CA ARG A 89 1.14 -5.83 -0.24
C ARG A 89 0.51 -5.41 1.08
N ALA A 90 0.80 -4.21 1.57
CA ALA A 90 0.16 -3.70 2.79
C ALA A 90 -1.35 -3.52 2.60
N LEU A 91 -1.78 -3.04 1.43
CA LEU A 91 -3.19 -2.94 1.06
C LEU A 91 -3.87 -4.31 0.96
N GLY A 92 -3.28 -5.27 0.26
CA GLY A 92 -3.82 -6.64 0.17
C GLY A 92 -3.93 -7.33 1.53
N ALA A 93 -2.95 -7.11 2.43
CA ALA A 93 -3.01 -7.61 3.80
C ALA A 93 -4.10 -6.94 4.67
N ALA A 94 -4.49 -5.71 4.34
CA ALA A 94 -5.53 -4.97 5.05
C ALA A 94 -6.93 -5.23 4.49
N PHE A 95 -7.02 -5.40 3.17
CA PHE A 95 -8.24 -5.62 2.39
C PHE A 95 -8.07 -6.84 1.48
N PRO A 96 -8.20 -8.07 2.01
CA PRO A 96 -7.98 -9.30 1.25
C PRO A 96 -8.93 -9.49 0.05
N ASP A 97 -10.05 -8.76 -0.01
CA ASP A 97 -10.98 -8.78 -1.15
C ASP A 97 -10.49 -7.91 -2.34
N ALA A 98 -9.46 -7.07 -2.16
CA ALA A 98 -8.88 -6.24 -3.22
C ALA A 98 -7.91 -7.00 -4.14
N GLU A 99 -7.46 -8.21 -3.75
CA GLU A 99 -6.55 -9.04 -4.55
C GLU A 99 -7.25 -9.84 -5.67
N ALA A 100 -8.57 -9.69 -5.86
CA ALA A 100 -9.32 -10.51 -6.81
C ALA A 100 -9.22 -10.10 -8.30
N ASP A 101 -8.57 -8.98 -8.66
CA ASP A 101 -8.63 -8.43 -10.04
C ASP A 101 -7.27 -8.11 -10.70
N THR A 102 -6.15 -8.69 -10.23
CA THR A 102 -4.84 -8.57 -10.92
C THR A 102 -4.22 -9.91 -11.30
N GLU A 103 -5.01 -10.84 -11.85
CA GLU A 103 -4.47 -11.89 -12.74
C GLU A 103 -4.60 -11.45 -14.20
N ASP A 104 -3.61 -10.70 -14.67
CA ASP A 104 -3.31 -10.55 -16.08
C ASP A 104 -2.87 -11.92 -16.63
N THR A 105 -3.75 -12.61 -17.37
CA THR A 105 -3.35 -13.69 -18.27
C THR A 105 -3.78 -13.42 -19.71
N PRO A 106 -2.96 -13.82 -20.69
CA PRO A 106 -2.85 -13.14 -21.98
C PRO A 106 -3.74 -13.77 -23.05
N GLY A 107 -4.45 -12.92 -23.80
CA GLY A 107 -4.89 -13.12 -25.18
C GLY A 107 -5.36 -14.52 -25.62
N GLU A 108 -6.62 -14.88 -25.32
CA GLU A 108 -7.34 -15.93 -26.04
C GLU A 108 -8.05 -15.33 -27.28
N ALA A 109 -7.32 -15.18 -28.39
CA ALA A 109 -7.93 -15.00 -29.70
C ALA A 109 -8.50 -16.34 -30.18
N LYS A 110 -9.75 -16.63 -29.83
CA LYS A 110 -10.49 -17.78 -30.37
C LYS A 110 -10.97 -17.52 -31.81
N ALA A 111 -10.40 -18.29 -32.73
CA ALA A 111 -11.04 -19.01 -33.83
C ALA A 111 -11.84 -18.26 -34.93
N ALA A 112 -11.27 -18.32 -36.14
CA ALA A 112 -11.84 -18.90 -37.37
C ALA A 112 -13.32 -18.64 -37.74
N GLN A 113 -13.52 -17.95 -38.86
CA GLN A 113 -14.55 -18.23 -39.89
C GLN A 113 -13.85 -17.88 -41.23
N GLY A 114 -13.78 -18.75 -42.25
CA GLY A 114 -14.79 -19.68 -42.74
C GLY A 114 -15.16 -19.20 -44.12
#